data_AF-A0A0K8QYM4-F1
#
_entry.id   AF-A0A0K8QYM4-F1
#
_cell.length_a   1.000
_cell.length_b   1.000
_cell.length_c   1.000
_cell.angle_alpha   90.00
_cell.angle_beta   90.00
_cell.angle_gamma   90.00
#
_symmetry.space_group_name_H-M   'P 1'
#
loop_
_entity.id
_entity.type
_entity.pdbx_description
1 polymer ?
#
loop_
_entity_poly.entity_id
_entity_poly.type
_entity_poly.pdbx_seq_one_letter_code
_entity_poly.pdbx_strand_id
1 'polypeptide(L)'
;MIIDNTSRIKQIKRFFYLISGMLVISAIALLYLDQIGRALIAGGVLVVWFLIFQAIDFQYFYFALESDKLTVRFYPAVKFGRKDYQTIEFSTKVLHDFIMEKSLFGMVNDLTLLVKTKRGVAEYPSISLAAVPRDDQEKIVNILKQILHR
;
A
#
# COMPACT_ATOMS: atom_id res chain seq x y z
N MET A 1 -12.35 3.98 -16.62
CA MET A 1 -12.78 3.76 -15.21
C MET A 1 -11.62 4.10 -14.29
N ILE A 2 -11.87 4.71 -13.13
CA ILE A 2 -10.83 5.14 -12.18
C ILE A 2 -11.13 4.54 -10.80
N ILE A 3 -10.12 3.93 -10.18
CA ILE A 3 -10.15 3.41 -8.80
C ILE A 3 -8.97 4.05 -8.06
N ASP A 4 -9.24 4.74 -6.95
CA ASP A 4 -8.20 5.38 -6.14
C ASP A 4 -8.43 5.16 -4.64
N ASN A 5 -7.35 5.04 -3.87
CA ASN A 5 -7.41 4.86 -2.41
C ASN A 5 -6.98 6.11 -1.63
N THR A 6 -7.02 7.30 -2.25
CA THR A 6 -6.54 8.57 -1.66
C THR A 6 -7.14 8.83 -0.28
N SER A 7 -8.46 8.68 -0.17
CA SER A 7 -9.20 8.98 1.06
C SER A 7 -8.85 8.02 2.20
N ARG A 8 -8.71 6.71 1.89
CA ARG A 8 -8.30 5.71 2.88
C ARG A 8 -6.89 5.96 3.38
N ILE A 9 -5.96 6.32 2.50
CA ILE A 9 -4.58 6.60 2.93
C ILE A 9 -4.49 7.84 3.80
N LYS A 10 -5.28 8.87 3.51
CA LYS A 10 -5.37 10.03 4.40
C LYS A 10 -5.88 9.61 5.79
N GLN A 11 -6.87 8.73 5.86
CA GLN A 11 -7.37 8.19 7.13
C GLN A 11 -6.31 7.36 7.86
N ILE A 12 -5.65 6.42 7.18
CA ILE A 12 -4.58 5.58 7.74
C ILE A 12 -3.46 6.45 8.32
N LYS A 13 -3.00 7.46 7.57
CA LYS A 13 -1.99 8.41 8.05
C LYS A 13 -2.46 9.18 9.28
N ARG A 14 -3.70 9.67 9.26
CA ARG A 14 -4.26 10.42 10.37
C ARG A 14 -4.34 9.56 11.63
N PHE A 15 -4.83 8.33 11.52
CA PHE A 15 -4.88 7.39 12.64
C PHE A 15 -3.48 7.07 13.17
N PHE A 16 -2.52 6.82 12.28
CA PHE A 16 -1.13 6.59 12.66
C PHE A 16 -0.57 7.73 13.50
N TYR A 17 -0.64 8.97 13.02
CA TYR A 17 -0.11 10.12 13.76
C TYR A 17 -0.89 10.43 15.04
N LEU A 18 -2.21 10.23 15.06
CA LEU A 18 -3.02 10.43 16.26
C LEU A 18 -2.65 9.45 17.38
N ILE A 19 -2.56 8.15 17.06
CA ILE A 19 -2.21 7.11 18.03
C ILE A 19 -0.76 7.30 18.49
N SER A 20 0.16 7.55 17.56
CA SER A 20 1.57 7.84 17.90
C SER A 20 1.69 9.06 18.81
N GLY A 21 0.96 10.15 18.52
CA GLY A 21 0.93 11.34 19.37
C GLY A 21 0.39 11.05 20.77
N MET A 22 -0.70 10.27 20.87
CA MET A 22 -1.28 9.87 22.14
C MET A 22 -0.33 9.01 22.97
N LEU A 23 0.40 8.08 22.34
CA LEU A 23 1.42 7.26 23.01
C LEU A 23 2.59 8.11 23.52
N VAL A 24 3.07 9.07 22.73
CA VAL A 24 4.14 9.99 23.17
C VAL A 24 3.69 10.83 24.36
N ILE A 25 2.49 11.42 24.30
CA ILE A 25 1.94 12.23 25.41
C ILE A 25 1.78 11.36 26.67
N SER A 26 1.28 10.14 26.52
CA SER A 26 1.15 9.20 27.64
C SER A 26 2.51 8.83 28.24
N ALA A 27 3.54 8.59 27.42
CA ALA A 27 4.88 8.28 27.89
C ALA A 27 5.48 9.46 28.67
N ILE A 28 5.33 10.69 28.16
CA ILE A 28 5.80 11.92 28.84
C ILE A 28 5.06 12.11 30.18
N ALA A 29 3.73 11.92 30.21
CA ALA A 29 2.96 12.04 31.44
C ALA A 29 3.39 10.99 32.50
N LEU A 30 3.68 9.76 32.08
CA LEU A 30 4.18 8.72 32.99
C LEU A 30 5.59 9.03 33.53
N LEU A 31 6.46 9.63 32.71
CA LEU A 31 7.77 10.12 33.18
C LEU A 31 7.61 11.24 34.21
N TYR A 32 6.68 12.17 34.00
CA TYR A 32 6.41 13.25 34.95
C TYR A 32 5.89 12.74 36.31
N LEU A 33 5.23 11.58 36.32
CA LEU A 33 4.74 10.91 37.53
C LEU A 33 5.78 9.97 38.17
N ASP A 34 7.06 10.05 37.77
CA ASP A 34 8.17 9.17 38.19
C ASP A 34 7.92 7.66 37.94
N GLN A 35 6.98 7.31 37.05
CA GLN A 35 6.66 5.92 36.70
C GLN A 35 7.53 5.42 35.53
N ILE A 36 8.86 5.48 35.71
CA ILE A 36 9.86 5.18 34.67
C ILE A 36 9.60 3.81 34.01
N GLY A 37 9.30 2.77 34.79
CA GLY A 37 9.04 1.42 34.25
C GLY A 37 7.85 1.38 33.28
N ARG A 38 6.76 2.09 33.59
CA ARG A 38 5.57 2.15 32.72
C ARG A 38 5.83 3.04 31.50
N ALA A 39 6.61 4.10 31.65
CA ALA A 39 7.03 4.93 30.54
C ALA A 39 7.89 4.14 29.52
N LEU A 40 8.79 3.27 29.99
CA LEU A 40 9.56 2.37 29.11
C LEU A 40 8.66 1.40 28.35
N ILE A 41 7.65 0.84 29.00
CA ILE A 41 6.65 -0.03 28.32
C ILE A 41 5.92 0.77 27.23
N ALA A 42 5.46 1.99 27.54
CA ALA A 42 4.79 2.85 26.55
C ALA A 42 5.71 3.18 25.36
N GLY A 43 7.00 3.43 25.60
CA GLY A 43 8.00 3.59 24.56
C GLY A 43 8.19 2.34 23.71
N GLY A 44 8.23 1.15 24.32
CA GLY A 44 8.28 -0.13 23.62
C GLY A 44 7.06 -0.35 22.72
N VAL A 45 5.85 -0.05 23.22
CA VAL A 45 4.61 -0.11 22.45
C VAL A 45 4.67 0.83 21.24
N LEU A 46 5.23 2.02 21.40
CA LEU A 46 5.44 2.96 20.29
C LEU A 46 6.38 2.35 19.24
N VAL A 47 7.51 1.75 19.63
CA VAL A 47 8.43 1.10 18.67
C VAL A 47 7.70 -0.01 17.90
N VAL A 48 6.97 -0.89 18.59
CA VAL A 48 6.21 -1.97 17.96
C VAL A 48 5.15 -1.41 16.99
N TRP A 49 4.44 -0.36 17.39
CA TRP A 49 3.47 0.32 16.54
C TRP A 49 4.11 0.81 15.22
N PHE A 50 5.28 1.45 15.30
CA PHE A 50 6.02 1.87 14.11
C PHE A 50 6.47 0.68 13.25
N LEU A 51 6.97 -0.40 13.87
CA LEU A 51 7.39 -1.60 13.14
C LEU A 51 6.24 -2.26 12.39
N ILE A 52 5.04 -2.32 12.97
CA ILE A 52 3.85 -2.85 12.30
C ILE A 52 3.52 -2.02 11.04
N PHE A 53 3.52 -0.70 11.16
CA PHE A 53 3.24 0.17 10.01
C PHE A 53 4.32 0.11 8.93
N GLN A 54 5.58 -0.06 9.33
CA GLN A 54 6.70 -0.26 8.40
C GLN A 54 6.60 -1.61 7.70
N ALA A 55 6.15 -2.66 8.39
CA ALA A 55 6.00 -3.99 7.82
C ALA A 55 4.90 -4.02 6.76
N ILE A 56 3.69 -3.50 7.04
CA ILE A 56 2.53 -3.61 6.12
C ILE A 56 2.75 -2.89 4.78
N ASP A 57 3.69 -1.94 4.70
CA ASP A 57 3.99 -1.11 3.52
C ASP A 57 2.72 -0.61 2.83
N PHE A 58 1.93 0.20 3.54
CA PHE A 58 0.71 0.78 2.96
C PHE A 58 1.07 1.65 1.76
N GLN A 59 0.64 1.26 0.56
CA GLN A 59 0.89 2.01 -0.67
C GLN A 59 -0.36 2.70 -1.19
N TYR A 60 -0.16 3.92 -1.68
CA TYR A 60 -1.12 4.58 -2.56
C TYR A 60 -1.24 3.82 -3.85
N PHE A 61 -2.48 3.68 -4.29
CA PHE A 61 -2.84 2.96 -5.49
C PHE A 61 -3.89 3.76 -6.24
N TYR A 62 -3.58 4.03 -7.49
CA TYR A 62 -4.45 4.66 -8.47
C TYR A 62 -4.43 3.82 -9.72
N PHE A 63 -5.59 3.38 -10.15
CA PHE A 63 -5.78 2.56 -11.34
C PHE A 63 -6.75 3.28 -12.26
N ALA A 64 -6.31 3.53 -13.49
CA ALA A 64 -7.12 4.10 -14.54
C ALA A 64 -7.04 3.23 -15.79
N LEU A 65 -8.21 2.88 -16.31
CA LEU A 65 -8.37 2.24 -17.60
C LEU A 65 -9.00 3.25 -18.56
N GLU A 66 -8.22 3.69 -19.53
CA GLU A 66 -8.64 4.44 -20.72
C GLU A 66 -8.63 3.48 -21.93
N SER A 67 -9.46 3.74 -22.94
CA SER A 67 -9.88 2.80 -24.00
C SER A 67 -8.89 1.69 -24.42
N ASP A 68 -7.60 2.01 -24.61
CA ASP A 68 -6.54 1.05 -24.99
C ASP A 68 -5.27 1.16 -24.12
N LYS A 69 -5.36 1.87 -22.98
CA LYS A 69 -4.23 2.21 -22.10
C LYS A 69 -4.57 1.95 -20.64
N LEU A 70 -3.69 1.20 -19.98
CA LEU A 70 -3.71 0.98 -18.54
C LEU A 70 -2.69 1.89 -17.86
N THR A 71 -3.14 2.63 -16.84
CA THR A 71 -2.31 3.52 -16.03
C THR A 71 -2.43 3.13 -14.56
N VAL A 72 -1.33 2.75 -13.95
CA VAL A 72 -1.23 2.43 -12.52
C VAL A 72 -0.23 3.38 -11.87
N ARG A 73 -0.68 4.17 -10.90
CA ARG A 73 0.21 5.06 -10.12
C ARG A 73 0.23 4.61 -8.68
N PHE A 74 1.42 4.54 -8.12
CA PHE A 74 1.60 4.12 -6.76
C PHE A 74 2.76 4.84 -6.08
N TYR A 75 2.64 4.99 -4.77
CA TYR A 75 3.70 5.53 -3.92
C TYR A 75 3.48 5.06 -2.48
N PRO A 76 4.55 4.82 -1.70
CA PRO A 76 4.41 4.42 -0.30
C PRO A 76 3.76 5.53 0.53
N ALA A 77 2.76 5.16 1.34
CA ALA A 77 2.05 6.10 2.20
C ALA A 77 2.97 6.60 3.31
N VAL A 78 3.71 5.70 3.96
CA VAL A 78 4.56 6.01 5.11
C VAL A 78 6.01 5.74 4.72
N LYS A 79 6.67 6.74 4.13
CA LYS A 79 8.13 6.77 3.95
C LYS A 79 8.69 8.00 4.64
N PHE A 80 9.79 7.82 5.36
CA PHE A 80 10.61 8.94 5.82
C PHE A 80 11.44 9.44 4.64
N GLY A 81 11.23 10.69 4.21
CA GLY A 81 11.95 11.32 3.11
C GLY A 81 11.07 11.66 1.89
N ARG A 82 11.66 11.61 0.69
CA ARG A 82 10.95 11.94 -0.56
C ARG A 82 9.97 10.82 -0.91
N LYS A 83 8.80 11.22 -1.42
CA LYS A 83 7.83 10.28 -1.99
C LYS A 83 8.31 9.88 -3.38
N ASP A 84 8.61 8.60 -3.54
CA ASP A 84 8.90 8.02 -4.84
C ASP A 84 7.57 7.79 -5.57
N TYR A 85 7.17 8.74 -6.40
CA TYR A 85 6.00 8.60 -7.24
C TYR A 85 6.33 7.72 -8.43
N GLN A 86 5.77 6.51 -8.45
CA GLN A 86 5.94 5.58 -9.56
C GLN A 86 4.66 5.50 -10.38
N THR A 87 4.82 5.42 -11.69
CA THR A 87 3.73 5.36 -12.66
C THR A 87 4.08 4.31 -13.69
N ILE A 88 3.23 3.30 -13.82
CA ILE A 88 3.29 2.26 -14.82
C ILE A 88 2.19 2.56 -15.84
N GLU A 89 2.59 2.73 -17.10
CA GLU A 89 1.67 3.01 -18.20
C GLU A 89 2.00 2.11 -19.38
N PHE A 90 1.03 1.32 -19.84
CA PHE A 90 1.19 0.45 -21.00
C PHE A 90 -0.15 0.22 -21.73
N SER A 91 -0.08 -0.27 -22.98
CA SER A 91 -1.28 -0.62 -23.76
C SER A 91 -1.89 -1.93 -23.25
N THR A 92 -3.21 -2.00 -23.13
CA THR A 92 -3.91 -3.21 -22.67
C THR A 92 -3.58 -4.44 -23.52
N LYS A 93 -3.26 -4.25 -24.81
CA LYS A 93 -2.87 -5.31 -25.76
C LYS A 93 -1.56 -6.01 -25.42
N VAL A 94 -0.68 -5.36 -24.67
CA VAL A 94 0.60 -5.96 -24.27
C VAL A 94 0.53 -6.64 -22.91
N LEU A 95 -0.61 -6.58 -22.22
CA LEU A 95 -0.81 -7.33 -20.98
C LEU A 95 -0.68 -8.83 -21.28
N HIS A 96 0.27 -9.49 -20.63
CA HIS A 96 0.46 -10.93 -20.79
C HIS A 96 -0.31 -11.72 -19.74
N ASP A 97 -0.18 -11.32 -18.48
CA ASP A 97 -0.78 -11.95 -17.31
C ASP A 97 -0.65 -11.02 -16.08
N PHE A 98 -1.20 -11.43 -14.94
CA PHE A 98 -1.00 -10.77 -13.66
C PHE A 98 -0.91 -11.80 -12.52
N ILE A 99 -0.05 -11.51 -11.54
CA ILE A 99 0.12 -12.36 -10.35
C ILE A 99 -0.45 -11.62 -9.14
N MET A 100 -1.23 -12.36 -8.35
CA MET A 100 -1.72 -11.91 -7.04
C MET A 100 -1.07 -12.78 -5.97
N GLU A 101 -0.12 -12.20 -5.24
CA GLU A 101 0.56 -12.90 -4.15
C GLU A 101 0.02 -12.45 -2.81
N LYS A 102 -0.07 -13.39 -1.87
CA LYS A 102 -0.41 -13.06 -0.49
C LYS A 102 0.86 -12.71 0.27
N SER A 103 1.05 -11.43 0.55
CA SER A 103 2.11 -10.91 1.40
C SER A 103 1.67 -10.85 2.87
N LEU A 104 2.67 -10.80 3.77
CA LEU A 104 2.58 -10.68 5.23
C LEU A 104 1.38 -11.38 5.87
N PHE A 105 1.61 -12.59 6.40
CA PHE A 105 0.60 -13.38 7.11
C PHE A 105 -0.69 -13.65 6.32
N GLY A 106 -0.63 -13.61 4.98
CA GLY A 106 -1.78 -13.96 4.13
C GLY A 106 -2.86 -12.88 4.03
N MET A 107 -2.61 -11.69 4.58
CA MET A 107 -3.61 -10.63 4.74
C MET A 107 -3.51 -9.55 3.66
N VAL A 108 -2.32 -9.34 3.11
CA VAL A 108 -2.05 -8.32 2.09
C VAL A 108 -1.96 -9.01 0.74
N ASN A 109 -2.61 -8.43 -0.27
CA ASN A 109 -2.48 -8.90 -1.64
C ASN A 109 -1.54 -7.96 -2.39
N ASP A 110 -0.48 -8.51 -2.96
CA ASP A 110 0.45 -7.80 -3.83
C ASP A 110 0.11 -8.12 -5.28
N LEU A 111 0.05 -7.08 -6.12
CA LEU A 111 -0.25 -7.18 -7.54
C LEU A 111 1.02 -6.98 -8.36
N THR A 112 1.35 -7.97 -9.18
CA THR A 112 2.45 -7.92 -10.13
C THR A 112 1.90 -8.02 -11.55
N LEU A 113 2.28 -7.10 -12.43
CA LEU A 113 1.80 -7.07 -13.82
C LEU A 113 2.89 -7.62 -14.77
N LEU A 114 2.50 -8.57 -15.62
CA LEU A 114 3.37 -9.15 -16.64
C LEU A 114 2.99 -8.61 -18.01
N VAL A 115 3.96 -8.09 -18.76
CA VAL A 115 3.73 -7.54 -20.10
C VAL A 115 4.61 -8.19 -21.16
N LYS A 116 4.05 -8.37 -22.36
CA LYS A 116 4.80 -8.84 -23.52
C LYS A 116 5.68 -7.71 -24.07
N THR A 117 6.95 -8.04 -24.29
CA THR A 117 7.94 -7.17 -24.93
C THR A 117 8.52 -7.88 -26.15
N LYS A 118 9.29 -7.15 -26.96
CA LYS A 118 9.97 -7.74 -28.15
C LYS A 118 10.92 -8.88 -27.81
N ARG A 119 11.39 -8.97 -26.56
CA ARG A 119 12.40 -9.95 -26.10
C ARG A 119 11.84 -11.05 -25.20
N GLY A 120 10.52 -11.09 -24.98
CA GLY A 120 9.87 -12.01 -24.04
C GLY A 120 8.92 -11.28 -23.10
N VAL A 121 8.70 -11.84 -21.91
CA VAL A 121 7.81 -11.28 -20.89
C VAL A 121 8.63 -10.47 -19.90
N ALA A 122 8.15 -9.27 -19.56
CA ALA A 122 8.73 -8.42 -18.53
C ALA A 122 7.77 -8.26 -17.36
N GLU A 123 8.32 -8.27 -16.15
CA GLU A 123 7.61 -8.06 -14.89
C GLU A 123 7.78 -6.61 -14.43
N TYR A 124 6.67 -5.98 -14.07
CA TYR A 124 6.67 -4.72 -13.34
C TYR A 124 6.89 -4.95 -11.84
N PRO A 125 7.37 -3.93 -11.09
CA PRO A 125 7.50 -4.06 -9.65
C PRO A 125 6.15 -4.38 -9.00
N SER A 126 6.18 -5.28 -8.00
CA SER A 126 5.00 -5.65 -7.22
C SER A 126 4.46 -4.47 -6.44
N ILE A 127 3.14 -4.32 -6.42
CA ILE A 127 2.43 -3.21 -5.79
C ILE A 127 1.55 -3.75 -4.67
N SER A 128 1.77 -3.26 -3.45
CA SER A 128 0.97 -3.65 -2.29
C SER A 128 -0.43 -3.05 -2.37
N LEU A 129 -1.45 -3.90 -2.35
CA LEU A 129 -2.85 -3.49 -2.28
C LEU A 129 -3.38 -3.44 -0.84
N ALA A 130 -2.51 -3.46 0.18
CA ALA A 130 -2.89 -3.44 1.61
C ALA A 130 -3.88 -2.32 1.97
N ALA A 131 -3.72 -1.15 1.35
CA ALA A 131 -4.58 0.02 1.59
C ALA A 131 -5.83 0.06 0.69
N VAL A 132 -5.95 -0.84 -0.28
CA VAL A 132 -7.08 -0.92 -1.22
C VAL A 132 -8.20 -1.79 -0.61
N PRO A 133 -9.47 -1.35 -0.63
CA PRO A 133 -10.60 -2.18 -0.17
C PRO A 133 -10.70 -3.51 -0.92
N ARG A 134 -11.13 -4.59 -0.25
CA ARG A 134 -11.33 -5.91 -0.89
C ARG A 134 -12.24 -5.83 -2.12
N ASP A 135 -13.36 -5.11 -2.02
CA ASP A 135 -14.29 -4.91 -3.14
C ASP A 135 -13.61 -4.26 -4.37
N ASP A 136 -12.68 -3.33 -4.14
CA ASP A 136 -11.94 -2.66 -5.22
C ASP A 136 -10.81 -3.54 -5.75
N GLN A 137 -10.17 -4.35 -4.89
CA GLN A 137 -9.22 -5.38 -5.33
C GLN A 137 -9.90 -6.40 -6.26
N GLU A 138 -11.11 -6.87 -5.91
CA GLU A 138 -11.89 -7.77 -6.75
C GLU A 138 -12.28 -7.13 -8.08
N LYS A 139 -12.68 -5.85 -8.08
CA LYS A 139 -12.92 -5.10 -9.33
C LYS A 139 -11.68 -5.02 -10.20
N ILE A 140 -10.50 -4.73 -9.62
CA ILE A 140 -9.23 -4.68 -10.37
C ILE A 140 -8.95 -6.04 -11.01
N VAL A 141 -9.05 -7.12 -10.25
CA VAL A 141 -8.84 -8.49 -10.76
C VAL A 141 -9.82 -8.81 -11.88
N ASN A 142 -11.10 -8.46 -11.73
CA ASN A 142 -12.11 -8.71 -12.75
C ASN A 142 -11.83 -7.92 -14.04
N ILE A 143 -11.38 -6.66 -13.92
CA ILE A 143 -10.98 -5.84 -15.07
C ILE A 143 -9.76 -6.44 -15.77
N LEU A 144 -8.73 -6.85 -15.02
CA LEU A 144 -7.53 -7.49 -15.60
C LEU A 144 -7.86 -8.80 -16.32
N LYS A 145 -8.74 -9.63 -15.74
CA LYS A 145 -9.25 -10.85 -16.40
C LYS A 145 -10.01 -10.54 -17.67
N GLN A 146 -10.86 -9.51 -17.67
CA GLN A 146 -11.61 -9.09 -18.85
C GLN A 146 -10.67 -8.63 -19.98
N ILE A 147 -9.56 -7.96 -19.65
CA ILE A 147 -8.53 -7.58 -20.62
C ILE A 147 -7.82 -8.81 -21.19
N LEU A 148 -7.54 -9.81 -20.36
CA LEU A 148 -6.82 -11.03 -20.77
C LEU A 148 -7.63 -11.95 -21.70
N HIS A 149 -8.95 -11.99 -21.49
CA HIS A 149 -9.88 -12.84 -22.25
C HIS A 149 -10.46 -12.16 -23.51
N ARG A 150 -10.01 -10.96 -23.85
CA ARG A 150 -10.45 -10.20 -25.01
C ARG A 150 -9.57 -10.47 -26.23
#